data_AF-A0A965EX31-F1
#
_entry.id   AF-A0A965EX31-F1
#
_cell.length_a   1.000
_cell.length_b   1.000
_cell.length_c   1.000
_cell.angle_alpha   90.00
_cell.angle_beta   90.00
_cell.angle_gamma   90.00
#
_symmetry.space_group_name_H-M   'P 1'
#
loop_
_entity.id
_entity.type
_entity.pdbx_description
1 polymer ?
#
loop_
_entity_poly.entity_id
_entity_poly.type
_entity_poly.pdbx_seq_one_letter_code
_entity_poly.pdbx_strand_id
1 'polypeptide(L)' 'EGLLTTVFNVLSRCPVLNVPSGFADNGVPTGVQIAGRTYDDQSVFRIGAALEQLRPWMDTRGRRPTLPS' A
#
# COMPACT_ATOMS: atom_id res chain seq x y z
N GLU A 1 15.03 -0.63 14.03
CA GLU A 1 13.74 -0.85 13.34
C GLU A 1 13.28 0.47 12.73
N GLY A 2 12.92 0.49 11.45
CA GLY A 2 12.55 1.72 10.75
C GLY A 2 11.05 1.94 10.78
N LEU A 3 10.58 3.00 11.45
CA LEU A 3 9.18 3.41 11.43
C LEU A 3 8.90 4.16 10.12
N LEU A 4 8.44 3.43 9.11
CA LEU A 4 8.19 3.98 7.77
C LEU A 4 6.98 4.93 7.71
N THR A 5 6.02 4.78 8.62
CA THR A 5 4.78 5.59 8.67
C THR A 5 4.89 6.81 9.58
N THR A 6 5.70 6.77 10.64
CA THR A 6 5.73 7.81 11.67
C THR A 6 6.09 9.19 11.12
N VAL A 7 7.01 9.26 10.15
CA VAL A 7 7.40 10.53 9.52
C VAL A 7 6.21 11.20 8.83
N PHE A 8 5.33 10.42 8.20
CA PHE A 8 4.16 10.95 7.49
C PHE A 8 2.99 11.28 8.43
N ASN A 9 2.90 10.65 9.60
CA ASN A 9 1.95 11.08 10.63
C ASN A 9 2.27 12.50 11.13
N VAL A 10 3.56 12.83 11.27
CA VAL A 10 4.02 14.18 11.64
C VAL A 10 3.87 15.16 10.46
N LEU A 11 4.13 14.71 9.23
CA LEU A 11 3.92 15.48 8.00
C LEU A 11 2.50 15.26 7.44
N SER A 12 1.47 15.52 8.26
CA SER A 12 0.08 15.13 7.98
C SER A 12 -0.56 15.75 6.72
N ARG A 13 0.16 16.65 6.03
CA ARG A 13 -0.29 17.32 4.79
C ARG A 13 0.13 16.55 3.54
N CYS A 14 1.03 15.57 3.66
CA CYS A 14 1.46 14.71 2.57
C CYS A 14 0.52 13.49 2.48
N PRO A 15 -0.10 13.22 1.32
CA PRO A 15 -0.91 12.04 1.14
C PRO A 15 -0.02 10.80 1.10
N VAL A 16 -0.46 9.74 1.80
CA VAL A 16 0.22 8.45 1.82
C VAL A 16 -0.80 7.34 1.60
N LEU A 17 -0.54 6.49 0.61
CA LEU A 17 -1.35 5.32 0.30
C LEU A 17 -0.53 4.05 0.53
N ASN A 18 -1.11 3.08 1.23
CA ASN A 18 -0.57 1.72 1.31
C ASN A 18 -1.32 0.82 0.33
N VAL A 19 -0.58 0.13 -0.53
CA VAL A 19 -1.13 -0.87 -1.46
C VAL A 19 -0.53 -2.26 -1.20
N PRO A 20 -1.29 -3.35 -1.35
CA PRO A 20 -0.76 -4.71 -1.22
C PRO A 20 0.33 -4.97 -2.28
N SER A 21 1.47 -5.53 -1.86
CA SER A 21 2.54 -5.95 -2.77
C SER A 21 2.61 -7.46 -2.98
N GLY A 22 1.91 -8.23 -2.14
CA GLY A 22 1.83 -9.69 -2.19
C GLY A 22 2.03 -10.29 -0.81
N PHE A 23 2.66 -11.46 -0.78
CA PHE A 23 3.05 -12.14 0.43
C PHE A 23 4.57 -12.33 0.44
N ALA A 24 5.18 -12.22 1.61
CA ALA A 24 6.55 -12.66 1.81
C ALA A 24 6.63 -14.20 1.81
N ASP A 25 7.84 -14.76 1.74
CA ASP A 25 8.08 -16.21 1.69
C ASP A 25 7.49 -16.97 2.89
N ASN A 26 7.23 -16.27 4.00
CA ASN A 26 6.58 -16.79 5.20
C ASN A 26 5.04 -16.71 5.16
N GLY A 27 4.45 -16.31 4.03
CA GLY A 27 3.00 -16.18 3.86
C GLY A 27 2.39 -14.94 4.53
N VAL A 28 3.20 -14.00 5.02
CA VAL A 28 2.71 -12.76 5.64
C VAL A 28 2.43 -11.71 4.55
N PRO A 29 1.27 -11.04 4.55
CA PRO A 29 0.96 -10.01 3.57
C PRO A 29 1.91 -8.81 3.70
N THR A 30 2.44 -8.36 2.58
CA THR A 30 3.33 -7.20 2.49
C THR A 30 2.65 -6.06 1.74
N GLY A 31 3.11 -4.83 2.01
CA GLY A 31 2.60 -3.62 1.35
C GLY A 31 3.72 -2.72 0.85
N VAL A 32 3.35 -1.79 -0.03
CA VAL A 32 4.19 -0.68 -0.50
C VAL A 32 3.53 0.63 -0.12
N GLN A 33 4.32 1.56 0.44
CA GLN A 33 3.89 2.93 0.73
C GLN A 33 4.20 3.85 -0.45
N ILE A 34 3.19 4.58 -0.90
CA ILE A 34 3.29 5.62 -1.91
C ILE A 34 3.07 6.95 -1.19
N ALA A 35 4.11 7.76 -1.07
CA ALA A 35 4.03 9.10 -0.50
C ALA A 35 4.05 10.15 -1.61
N GLY A 36 3.06 11.02 -1.61
CA GLY A 36 2.93 12.12 -2.56
C GLY A 36 3.43 13.45 -2.00
N ARG A 37 3.44 14.47 -2.88
CA ARG A 37 3.61 15.86 -2.46
C ARG A 37 2.37 16.32 -1.68
N THR A 38 2.54 17.34 -0.85
CA THR A 38 1.46 17.99 -0.10
C THR A 38 0.25 18.28 -1.00
N TYR A 39 -0.92 17.77 -0.62
CA TYR A 39 -2.21 17.93 -1.33
C TYR A 39 -2.28 17.33 -2.76
N ASP A 40 -1.37 16.44 -3.13
CA ASP A 40 -1.35 15.75 -4.43
C ASP A 40 -1.90 14.31 -4.34
N ASP A 41 -3.09 14.17 -3.75
CA ASP A 41 -3.78 12.88 -3.57
C ASP A 41 -4.03 12.18 -4.92
N GLN A 42 -4.28 12.97 -5.97
CA GLN A 42 -4.59 12.45 -7.29
C GLN A 42 -3.43 11.64 -7.87
N SER A 43 -2.19 12.12 -7.73
CA SER A 43 -1.03 11.38 -8.22
C SER A 43 -0.79 10.10 -7.43
N VAL A 44 -1.00 10.14 -6.11
CA VAL A 44 -0.88 8.95 -5.25
C VAL A 44 -1.90 7.88 -5.66
N PHE A 45 -3.16 8.25 -5.88
CA PHE A 45 -4.19 7.31 -6.34
C PHE A 45 -3.92 6.77 -7.74
N ARG A 46 -3.42 7.59 -8.68
CA ARG A 46 -3.05 7.11 -10.02
C ARG A 46 -1.97 6.04 -9.97
N ILE A 47 -0.94 6.23 -9.13
CA ILE A 47 0.12 5.24 -8.93
C ILE A 47 -0.45 3.97 -8.29
N GLY A 48 -1.30 4.13 -7.26
CA GLY A 48 -1.97 2.99 -6.62
C GLY A 48 -2.82 2.17 -7.60
N ALA A 49 -3.60 2.84 -8.46
CA ALA A 49 -4.42 2.19 -9.48
C ALA A 49 -3.56 1.47 -10.54
N ALA A 50 -2.45 2.08 -10.97
CA ALA A 50 -1.53 1.43 -11.90
C ALA A 50 -0.90 0.16 -11.30
N LEU A 51 -0.52 0.21 -10.02
CA LEU A 51 -0.01 -0.97 -9.30
C LEU A 51 -1.06 -2.06 -9.17
N GLU A 52 -2.31 -1.69 -8.87
CA GLU A 52 -3.42 -2.65 -8.80
C GLU A 52 -3.72 -3.32 -10.16
N GLN A 53 -3.63 -2.58 -11.27
CA GLN A 53 -3.79 -3.14 -12.62
C GLN A 53 -2.66 -4.13 -12.97
N LEU A 54 -1.42 -3.83 -12.60
CA LEU A 54 -0.26 -4.69 -12.85
C LEU A 54 -0.22 -5.90 -11.90
N ARG A 55 -0.68 -5.72 -10.67
CA ARG A 55 -0.71 -6.76 -9.62
C ARG A 55 -2.08 -6.78 -8.92
N PRO A 56 -3.10 -7.38 -9.56
CA PRO A 56 -4.40 -7.52 -8.94
C PRO A 56 -4.29 -8.40 -7.69
N TRP A 57 -4.83 -7.89 -6.58
CA TRP A 57 -4.80 -8.57 -5.28
C TRP A 57 -6.19 -9.05 -4.83
N MET A 58 -7.25 -8.53 -5.45
CA MET A 58 -8.66 -8.91 -5.21
C MET A 58 -9.27 -9.81 -6.28
N ASP A 59 -8.54 -10.13 -7.35
CA ASP A 59 -9.04 -10.92 -8.49
C ASP A 59 -9.31 -12.40 -8.13
N THR A 60 -8.54 -12.96 -7.21
CA THR A 60 -8.57 -14.38 -6.84
C THR A 60 -8.46 -14.55 -5.33
N ARG A 61 -9.05 -15.63 -4.80
CA ARG A 61 -8.98 -15.92 -3.35
C ARG A 61 -7.55 -16.15 -2.86
N GLY A 62 -6.67 -16.73 -3.68
CA GLY A 62 -5.28 -17.03 -3.30
C GLY A 62 -4.40 -15.80 -3.11
N ARG A 63 -4.79 -14.64 -3.64
CA ARG A 63 -4.05 -13.38 -3.47
C ARG A 63 -4.58 -12.50 -2.34
N ARG A 64 -5.72 -12.85 -1.76
CA ARG A 64 -6.34 -12.09 -0.68
C ARG A 64 -5.78 -12.52 0.68
N PRO A 65 -5.45 -11.57 1.58
CA PRO A 65 -5.15 -11.90 2.97
C PRO A 65 -6.31 -12.64 3.64
N THR A 66 -6.03 -13.76 4.29
CA THR A 66 -7.01 -14.49 5.11
C THR A 66 -7.13 -13.82 6.47
N LEU A 67 -8.35 -13.51 6.89
CA LEU A 67 -8.59 -13.06 8.26
C LEU A 67 -8.44 -14.26 9.21
N PRO A 68 -7.79 -14.11 10.37
CA PRO A 68 -7.88 -15.10 11.43
C PRO A 68 -9.35 -15.24 11.84
N SER A 69 -9.83 -16.48 11.93
CA SER A 69 -11.16 -16.83 12.45
C SER A 69 -11.32 -16.47 13.92
#